data_AF-A0A6C0BZ27-F1
#
_entry.id   AF-A0A6C0BZ27-F1
#
_cell.length_a   1.000
_cell.length_b   1.000
_cell.length_c   1.000
_cell.angle_alpha   90.00
_cell.angle_beta   90.00
_cell.angle_gamma   90.00
#
_symmetry.space_group_name_H-M   'P 1'
#
loop_
_entity.id
_entity.type
_entity.pdbx_description
1 polymer ?
#
loop_
_entity_poly.entity_id
_entity_poly.type
_entity_poly.pdbx_seq_one_letter_code
_entity_poly.pdbx_strand_id
1 'polypeptide(L)'
;MLVAPRPVLPPSIDDDLFFFRDSDVPPSLPDDPLFRIDATSWKMECPHSAHIIVNHLLQFMLGNADSPDTSVDITKISRTKFAIKANVQKEGVECSLKVRLYKTCSGFILEFQRRSGDTLTFHDIYRSALKEIQHLLLL
;
A
#
# COMPACT_ATOMS: atom_id res chain seq x y z
N MET A 1 9.80 19.62 -20.92
CA MET A 1 8.53 19.01 -21.32
C MET A 1 7.75 18.71 -20.04
N LEU A 2 6.63 19.40 -19.82
CA LEU A 2 5.75 19.13 -18.69
C LEU A 2 4.94 17.88 -19.03
N VAL A 3 5.14 16.79 -18.28
CA VAL A 3 4.29 15.61 -18.37
C VAL A 3 2.95 15.99 -17.78
N ALA A 4 1.90 16.00 -18.59
CA ALA A 4 0.55 16.24 -18.10
C ALA A 4 0.21 15.17 -17.04
N PRO A 5 -0.43 15.53 -15.91
CA PRO A 5 -0.92 14.53 -14.97
C PRO A 5 -1.85 13.57 -15.72
N ARG A 6 -1.67 12.26 -15.51
CA ARG A 6 -2.55 11.25 -16.13
C ARG A 6 -3.99 11.57 -15.74
N PRO A 7 -4.93 11.60 -16.69
CA PRO A 7 -6.33 11.83 -16.38
C PRO A 7 -6.81 10.69 -15.46
N VAL A 8 -7.30 11.06 -14.29
CA VAL A 8 -7.96 10.13 -13.37
C VAL A 8 -9.34 9.87 -13.95
N LEU A 9 -9.51 8.70 -14.59
CA LEU A 9 -10.82 8.26 -15.07
C LEU A 9 -11.78 8.11 -13.88
N PRO A 10 -13.07 8.48 -14.03
CA PRO A 10 -14.05 8.20 -13.00
C PRO A 10 -14.14 6.69 -12.78
N PRO A 11 -14.16 6.20 -11.53
CA PRO A 11 -14.21 4.78 -11.25
C PRO A 11 -15.49 4.16 -11.82
N SER A 12 -15.33 3.07 -12.57
CA SER A 12 -16.41 2.16 -12.97
C SER A 12 -17.02 1.46 -11.74
N ILE A 13 -18.18 0.82 -11.88
CA ILE A 13 -18.84 0.08 -10.76
C ILE A 13 -17.93 -1.02 -10.18
N ASP A 14 -17.02 -1.58 -10.99
CA ASP A 14 -16.00 -2.54 -10.52
C ASP A 14 -14.85 -1.85 -9.77
N ASP A 15 -14.47 -0.62 -10.14
CA ASP A 15 -13.47 0.16 -9.39
C ASP A 15 -13.96 0.47 -7.96
N ASP A 16 -15.27 0.53 -7.77
CA ASP A 16 -15.92 0.77 -6.49
C ASP A 16 -15.74 -0.38 -5.47
N LEU A 17 -15.39 -1.58 -5.94
CA LEU A 17 -14.97 -2.72 -5.12
C LEU A 17 -13.45 -2.76 -4.91
N PHE A 18 -12.70 -2.09 -5.78
CA PHE A 18 -11.25 -2.18 -5.84
C PHE A 18 -10.54 -1.07 -5.07
N PHE A 19 -11.10 0.14 -5.01
CA PHE A 19 -10.48 1.27 -4.30
C PHE A 19 -11.09 1.51 -2.90
N PHE A 20 -10.30 2.14 -2.03
CA PHE A 20 -10.73 2.62 -0.72
C PHE A 20 -11.49 3.94 -0.87
N ARG A 21 -12.53 4.13 -0.07
CA ARG A 21 -13.39 5.31 -0.06
C ARG A 21 -13.00 6.28 1.05
N ASP A 22 -13.40 7.53 0.90
CA ASP A 22 -13.29 8.57 1.94
C ASP A 22 -13.97 8.20 3.26
N SER A 23 -15.08 7.47 3.16
CA SER A 23 -15.87 6.94 4.28
C SER A 23 -15.29 5.67 4.89
N ASP A 24 -14.33 5.00 4.24
CA ASP A 24 -13.62 3.88 4.84
C ASP A 24 -12.66 4.40 5.92
N VAL A 25 -12.66 3.77 7.08
CA VAL A 25 -11.84 4.20 8.22
C VAL A 25 -10.83 3.11 8.59
N PRO A 26 -9.51 3.42 8.67
CA PRO A 26 -8.53 2.47 9.17
C PRO A 26 -8.85 2.03 10.61
N PRO A 27 -8.60 0.76 10.95
CA PRO A 27 -8.69 0.32 12.33
C PRO A 27 -7.60 0.99 13.16
N SER A 28 -7.86 1.16 14.47
CA SER A 28 -6.80 1.46 15.44
C SER A 28 -5.83 0.28 15.53
N LEU A 29 -4.67 0.51 16.14
CA LEU A 29 -3.79 -0.59 16.53
C LEU A 29 -4.55 -1.57 17.45
N PRO A 30 -4.32 -2.89 17.31
CA PRO A 30 -4.87 -3.88 18.24
C PRO A 30 -4.41 -3.60 19.68
N ASP A 31 -5.35 -3.70 20.63
CA ASP A 31 -5.08 -3.56 22.07
C ASP A 31 -4.59 -4.87 22.71
N ASP A 32 -3.86 -5.68 21.93
CA ASP A 32 -3.31 -6.94 22.39
C ASP A 32 -1.87 -6.71 22.90
N PRO A 33 -1.55 -7.02 24.16
CA PRO A 33 -0.21 -6.85 24.73
C PRO A 33 0.91 -7.61 24.00
N LEU A 34 0.57 -8.62 23.20
CA LEU A 34 1.51 -9.38 22.37
C LEU A 34 1.61 -8.84 20.93
N PHE A 35 0.72 -7.93 20.52
CA PHE A 35 0.79 -7.31 19.21
C PHE A 35 2.05 -6.45 19.09
N ARG A 36 2.81 -6.68 18.02
CA ARG A 36 3.99 -5.88 17.66
C ARG A 36 3.85 -5.46 16.21
N ILE A 37 4.17 -4.20 15.97
CA ILE A 37 4.27 -3.65 14.61
C ILE A 37 5.54 -4.18 13.97
N ASP A 38 5.47 -4.55 12.70
CA ASP A 38 6.62 -5.08 11.97
C ASP A 38 7.70 -3.99 11.74
N ALA A 39 8.97 -4.39 11.60
CA ALA A 39 10.08 -3.48 11.34
C ALA A 39 9.94 -2.76 9.99
N THR A 40 9.22 -3.38 9.04
CA THR A 40 8.82 -2.77 7.76
C THR A 40 7.54 -1.94 7.90
N SER A 41 7.51 -1.07 8.90
CA SER A 41 6.42 -0.14 9.14
C SER A 41 6.92 1.29 9.22
N TRP A 42 6.10 2.21 8.74
CA TRP A 42 6.40 3.63 8.74
C TRP A 42 5.28 4.42 9.40
N LYS A 43 5.66 5.22 10.40
CA LYS A 43 4.77 6.16 11.07
C LYS A 43 4.79 7.47 10.30
N MET A 44 3.61 8.01 10.03
CA MET A 44 3.47 9.27 9.30
C MET A 44 2.41 10.15 9.95
N GLU A 45 2.71 11.43 10.02
CA GLU A 45 1.74 12.49 10.22
C GLU A 45 1.59 13.17 8.86
N CYS A 46 0.37 13.19 8.32
CA CYS A 46 0.15 13.71 6.98
C CYS A 46 -1.21 14.41 6.88
N PRO A 47 -1.33 15.44 6.02
CA PRO A 47 -2.60 16.11 5.75
C PRO A 47 -3.56 15.23 4.92
N HIS A 48 -3.01 14.23 4.24
CA HIS A 48 -3.77 13.31 3.40
C HIS A 48 -4.66 12.37 4.22
N SER A 49 -5.86 12.13 3.71
CA SER A 49 -6.78 11.15 4.28
C SER A 49 -6.35 9.72 3.93
N ALA A 50 -6.77 8.76 4.75
CA ALA A 50 -6.32 7.36 4.68
C ALA A 50 -6.50 6.71 3.30
N HIS A 51 -7.64 6.95 2.66
CA HIS A 51 -7.94 6.37 1.35
C HIS A 51 -7.01 6.89 0.26
N ILE A 52 -6.58 8.16 0.31
CA ILE A 52 -5.61 8.73 -0.64
C ILE A 52 -4.29 7.98 -0.54
N ILE A 53 -3.78 7.78 0.68
CA ILE A 53 -2.49 7.11 0.93
C ILE A 53 -2.50 5.69 0.36
N VAL A 54 -3.55 4.92 0.67
CA VAL A 54 -3.60 3.50 0.29
C VAL A 54 -3.98 3.33 -1.18
N ASN A 55 -4.84 4.18 -1.74
CA ASN A 55 -5.14 4.16 -3.17
C ASN A 55 -3.92 4.57 -4.00
N HIS A 56 -3.10 5.51 -3.54
CA HIS A 56 -1.84 5.86 -4.19
C HIS A 56 -0.90 4.66 -4.25
N LEU A 57 -0.74 3.94 -3.11
CA LEU A 57 0.05 2.72 -3.07
C LEU A 57 -0.53 1.61 -3.98
N LEU A 58 -1.85 1.45 -3.99
CA LEU A 58 -2.54 0.49 -4.85
C LEU A 58 -2.28 0.81 -6.32
N GLN A 59 -2.38 2.07 -6.73
CA GLN A 59 -2.07 2.51 -8.09
C GLN A 59 -0.61 2.25 -8.45
N PHE A 60 0.34 2.51 -7.55
CA PHE A 60 1.74 2.14 -7.74
C PHE A 60 1.90 0.64 -7.99
N MET A 61 1.24 -0.20 -7.20
CA MET A 61 1.30 -1.65 -7.37
C MET A 61 0.69 -2.11 -8.70
N LEU A 62 -0.47 -1.58 -9.08
CA LEU A 62 -1.14 -1.88 -10.36
C LEU A 62 -0.37 -1.37 -11.58
N GLY A 63 0.42 -0.32 -11.41
CA GLY A 63 1.28 0.26 -12.44
C GLY A 63 2.49 -0.61 -12.81
N ASN A 64 2.63 -1.80 -12.22
CA ASN A 64 3.80 -2.69 -12.32
C ASN A 64 5.08 -2.04 -11.79
N ALA A 65 5.03 -1.62 -10.53
CA ALA A 65 6.16 -1.32 -9.63
C ALA A 65 7.52 -1.05 -10.31
N ASP A 66 7.75 0.19 -10.77
CA ASP A 66 9.02 0.80 -11.25
C ASP A 66 9.96 0.01 -12.20
N SER A 67 9.68 -1.24 -12.54
CA SER A 67 10.61 -2.15 -13.19
C SER A 67 9.85 -3.10 -14.13
N PRO A 68 10.30 -3.23 -15.39
CA PRO A 68 9.64 -4.10 -16.36
C PRO A 68 9.66 -5.58 -15.95
N ASP A 69 10.58 -5.97 -15.08
CA ASP A 69 10.73 -7.35 -14.59
C ASP A 69 9.98 -7.61 -13.29
N THR A 70 9.23 -6.62 -12.78
CA THR A 70 8.40 -6.75 -11.57
C THR A 70 6.93 -6.79 -11.95
N SER A 71 6.25 -7.88 -11.62
CA SER A 71 4.80 -7.99 -11.70
C SER A 71 4.20 -8.03 -10.29
N VAL A 72 3.06 -7.36 -10.12
CA VAL A 72 2.32 -7.36 -8.87
C VAL A 72 0.89 -7.81 -9.13
N ASP A 73 0.48 -8.89 -8.49
CA ASP A 73 -0.86 -9.42 -8.54
C ASP A 73 -1.61 -9.11 -7.24
N ILE A 74 -2.65 -8.27 -7.32
CA ILE A 74 -3.46 -7.89 -6.16
C ILE A 74 -4.47 -9.01 -5.86
N THR A 75 -4.14 -9.84 -4.89
CA THR A 75 -4.95 -11.02 -4.52
C THR A 75 -6.15 -10.68 -3.65
N LYS A 76 -6.10 -9.58 -2.88
CA LYS A 76 -7.23 -9.17 -2.04
C LYS A 76 -7.14 -7.71 -1.59
N ILE A 77 -8.30 -7.05 -1.62
CA ILE A 77 -8.50 -5.75 -0.97
C ILE A 77 -9.51 -5.92 0.16
N SER A 78 -9.21 -5.31 1.31
CA SER A 78 -10.01 -5.43 2.53
C SER A 78 -10.20 -4.06 3.14
N ARG A 79 -11.27 -3.36 2.74
CA ARG A 79 -11.67 -2.06 3.28
C ARG A 79 -11.81 -2.06 4.81
N THR A 80 -12.47 -3.09 5.35
CA THR A 80 -12.64 -3.28 6.80
C THR A 80 -11.34 -3.42 7.60
N LYS A 81 -10.26 -3.91 6.96
CA LYS A 81 -8.95 -4.10 7.59
C LYS A 81 -7.93 -3.07 7.10
N PHE A 82 -8.39 -2.13 6.27
CA PHE A 82 -7.58 -1.17 5.53
C PHE A 82 -6.31 -1.80 4.93
N ALA A 83 -6.51 -2.91 4.22
CA ALA A 83 -5.43 -3.81 3.82
C ALA A 83 -5.46 -4.20 2.34
N ILE A 84 -4.28 -4.29 1.75
CA ILE A 84 -4.00 -4.86 0.43
C ILE A 84 -3.20 -6.15 0.64
N LYS A 85 -3.56 -7.22 -0.07
CA LYS A 85 -2.70 -8.40 -0.23
C LYS A 85 -2.28 -8.49 -1.68
N ALA A 86 -1.02 -8.81 -1.89
CA ALA A 86 -0.46 -8.96 -3.22
C ALA A 86 0.58 -10.08 -3.26
N ASN A 87 0.73 -10.67 -4.45
CA ASN A 87 1.91 -11.46 -4.82
C ASN A 87 2.79 -10.57 -5.69
N VAL A 88 4.09 -10.56 -5.42
CA VAL A 88 5.07 -9.81 -6.19
C VAL A 88 6.06 -10.81 -6.76
N GLN A 89 6.26 -10.76 -8.07
CA GLN A 89 7.25 -11.56 -8.75
C GLN A 89 8.28 -10.63 -9.39
N LYS A 90 9.56 -10.93 -9.18
CA LYS A 90 10.69 -10.20 -9.78
C LYS A 90 11.75 -11.20 -10.19
N GLU A 91 12.21 -11.15 -11.44
CA GLU A 91 13.30 -12.02 -11.94
C GLU A 91 13.07 -13.52 -11.67
N GLY A 92 11.80 -13.97 -11.71
CA GLY A 92 11.44 -15.38 -11.48
C GLY A 92 11.33 -15.82 -10.02
N VAL A 93 11.65 -14.96 -9.05
CA VAL A 93 11.37 -15.19 -7.63
C VAL A 93 10.10 -14.46 -7.19
N GLU A 94 9.38 -15.02 -6.22
CA GLU A 94 8.12 -14.46 -5.74
C GLU A 94 8.11 -14.23 -4.22
N CYS A 95 7.33 -13.24 -3.80
CA CYS A 95 6.93 -13.07 -2.41
C CYS A 95 5.45 -12.71 -2.32
N SER A 96 4.79 -13.13 -1.25
CA SER A 96 3.46 -12.65 -0.91
C SER A 96 3.57 -11.63 0.20
N LEU A 97 2.85 -10.52 0.08
CA LEU A 97 2.87 -9.45 1.07
C LEU A 97 1.47 -8.98 1.43
N LYS A 98 1.39 -8.32 2.58
CA LYS A 98 0.21 -7.61 3.03
C LYS A 98 0.61 -6.21 3.47
N VAL A 99 -0.06 -5.21 2.92
CA VAL A 99 0.05 -3.83 3.39
C VAL A 99 -1.18 -3.48 4.21
N ARG A 100 -0.98 -2.75 5.31
CA ARG A 100 -2.03 -2.28 6.19
C ARG A 100 -1.79 -0.84 6.63
N LEU A 101 -2.85 -0.06 6.66
CA LEU A 101 -2.85 1.23 7.33
C LEU A 101 -3.60 1.11 8.66
N TYR A 102 -3.00 1.63 9.72
CA TYR A 102 -3.64 1.80 11.02
C TYR A 102 -3.77 3.29 11.34
N LYS A 103 -4.86 3.67 11.99
CA LYS A 103 -4.97 5.01 12.59
C LYS A 103 -4.34 5.01 13.99
N THR A 104 -3.76 6.14 14.35
CA THR A 104 -3.21 6.44 15.67
C THR A 104 -3.76 7.78 16.16
N CYS A 105 -3.36 8.20 17.36
CA CYS A 105 -3.76 9.50 17.91
C CYS A 105 -3.21 10.70 17.13
N SER A 106 -2.03 10.59 16.48
CA SER A 106 -1.39 11.72 15.78
C SER A 106 -1.26 11.54 14.27
N GLY A 107 -1.72 10.41 13.72
CA GLY A 107 -1.59 10.13 12.28
C GLY A 107 -1.81 8.66 11.96
N PHE A 108 -0.97 8.12 11.07
CA PHE A 108 -1.11 6.75 10.57
C PHE A 108 0.16 5.93 10.75
N ILE A 109 -0.01 4.61 10.75
CA ILE A 109 1.08 3.65 10.59
C ILE A 109 0.78 2.80 9.37
N LEU A 110 1.68 2.88 8.38
CA LEU A 110 1.67 2.02 7.21
C LEU A 110 2.63 0.85 7.44
N GLU A 111 2.07 -0.34 7.55
CA GLU A 111 2.80 -1.58 7.82
C GLU A 111 2.82 -2.48 6.58
N PHE A 112 4.01 -2.94 6.20
CA PHE A 112 4.22 -3.98 5.21
C PHE A 112 4.62 -5.26 5.92
N GLN A 113 3.98 -6.37 5.57
CA GLN A 113 4.24 -7.67 6.15
C GLN A 113 4.51 -8.68 5.04
N ARG A 114 5.69 -9.29 5.05
CA ARG A 114 5.95 -10.47 4.23
C ARG A 114 5.14 -11.64 4.78
N ARG A 115 4.36 -12.28 3.92
CA ARG A 115 3.53 -13.44 4.25
C ARG A 115 4.20 -14.76 3.88
N SER A 116 4.97 -14.77 2.81
CA SER A 116 5.74 -15.92 2.34
C SER A 116 6.71 -15.50 1.23
N GLY A 117 7.57 -16.43 0.79
CA GLY A 117 8.46 -16.25 -0.35
C GLY A 117 9.72 -15.42 -0.05
N ASP A 118 10.32 -14.90 -1.11
CA ASP A 118 11.64 -14.30 -1.09
C ASP A 118 11.71 -12.99 -0.28
N THR A 119 12.80 -12.81 0.46
CA THR A 119 12.98 -11.64 1.35
C THR A 119 13.53 -10.43 0.61
N LEU A 120 14.36 -10.64 -0.43
CA LEU A 120 14.93 -9.56 -1.22
C LEU A 120 13.85 -8.94 -2.12
N THR A 121 13.03 -9.76 -2.79
CA THR A 121 11.86 -9.30 -3.55
C THR A 121 10.92 -8.48 -2.68
N PHE A 122 10.62 -8.95 -1.47
CA PHE A 122 9.79 -8.21 -0.51
C PHE A 122 10.43 -6.87 -0.10
N HIS A 123 11.73 -6.87 0.19
CA HIS A 123 12.40 -5.66 0.63
C HIS A 123 12.52 -4.64 -0.51
N ASP A 124 12.72 -5.08 -1.75
CA ASP A 124 12.76 -4.21 -2.92
C ASP A 124 11.42 -3.50 -3.14
N ILE A 125 10.31 -4.24 -3.17
CA ILE A 125 8.98 -3.63 -3.33
C ILE A 125 8.62 -2.74 -2.13
N TYR A 126 9.01 -3.12 -0.91
CA TYR A 126 8.84 -2.28 0.27
C TYR A 126 9.57 -0.94 0.13
N ARG A 127 10.81 -0.94 -0.35
CA ARG A 127 11.59 0.29 -0.53
C ARG A 127 11.00 1.17 -1.64
N SER A 128 10.59 0.61 -2.76
CA SER A 128 9.96 1.39 -3.83
C SER A 128 8.63 1.99 -3.37
N ALA A 129 7.77 1.18 -2.73
CA ALA A 129 6.53 1.66 -2.13
C ALA A 129 6.76 2.79 -1.10
N LEU A 130 7.80 2.68 -0.27
CA LEU A 130 8.12 3.70 0.71
C LEU A 130 8.53 5.02 0.06
N LYS A 131 9.29 4.97 -1.06
CA LYS A 131 9.64 6.17 -1.83
C LYS A 131 8.40 6.85 -2.41
N GLU A 132 7.44 6.09 -2.93
CA GLU A 132 6.19 6.65 -3.45
C GLU A 132 5.38 7.35 -2.36
N ILE A 133 5.25 6.74 -1.18
CA ILE A 133 4.56 7.41 -0.07
C ILE A 133 5.34 8.65 0.38
N GLN A 134 6.67 8.59 0.44
CA GLN A 134 7.48 9.78 0.76
C GLN A 134 7.28 10.90 -0.26
N HIS A 135 7.17 10.58 -1.55
CA HIS A 135 6.86 11.57 -2.58
C HIS A 135 5.47 12.17 -2.38
N LEU A 136 4.45 11.34 -2.11
CA LEU A 136 3.10 11.79 -1.81
C LEU A 136 3.05 12.74 -0.60
N LEU A 137 3.88 12.52 0.43
CA LEU A 137 3.91 13.40 1.62
C LEU A 137 4.52 14.78 1.37
N LEU A 138 5.22 14.98 0.25
CA LEU A 138 5.82 16.27 -0.13
C LEU A 138 4.92 17.10 -1.05
N LEU A 139 3.78 16.54 -1.48
CA LEU A 139 2.75 17.21 -2.31
C LEU A 139 1.67 17.82 -1.42
#